data_AF-A0A9J6GM11-F1
#
_entry.id   AF-A0A9J6GM11-F1
#
_cell.length_a   1.000
_cell.length_b   1.000
_cell.length_c   1.000
_cell.angle_alpha   90.00
_cell.angle_beta   90.00
_cell.angle_gamma   90.00
#
_symmetry.space_group_name_H-M   'P 1'
#
loop_
_entity.id
_entity.type
_entity.pdbx_description
1 polymer ?
#
loop_
_entity_poly.entity_id
_entity_poly.type
_entity_poly.pdbx_seq_one_letter_code
_entity_poly.pdbx_strand_id
1 'polypeptide(L)'
;MVESSSPDQSSPDGFSEAPARAASSVDYRNIILPSDQWGKHVFSEEPLCVAYSVCLPGPDMGLLHAQKLMLFRGGDNGVEHQVFVRGVELSLEEHCEPASVLLAVDSMKVCSGAGLPAEFPLARNAKMTKWNEILYHTKCKGALSGVEKCCISCKYLRRLLLNQRCRARQPKRKEKLARKLRVKCQAVRRLRAKVKSLEQAVAQMKQENDEIEESALRKKIDKLRQNRRQRCCNALKLQTASHRKGCGKTQSGFWSALICA
;
A
#
# COMPACT_ATOMS: atom_id res chain seq x y z
N MET A 1 1.37 -49.46 90.10
CA MET A 1 1.05 -48.10 89.60
C MET A 1 2.04 -47.16 90.25
N VAL A 2 2.73 -46.37 89.42
CA VAL A 2 3.73 -45.34 89.79
C VAL A 2 5.00 -45.99 90.37
N GLU A 3 6.19 -45.87 89.80
CA GLU A 3 6.93 -44.65 89.43
C GLU A 3 8.21 -45.05 88.67
N SER A 4 8.81 -44.10 87.94
CA SER A 4 10.27 -43.92 87.68
C SER A 4 10.71 -43.83 86.22
N SER A 5 11.12 -42.60 85.85
CA SER A 5 12.39 -42.27 85.16
C SER A 5 12.56 -42.66 83.69
N SER A 6 13.03 -41.87 82.72
CA SER A 6 13.57 -40.51 82.59
C SER A 6 13.56 -40.17 81.08
N PRO A 7 13.71 -38.89 80.66
CA PRO A 7 13.81 -38.49 79.27
C PRO A 7 15.28 -38.40 78.83
N ASP A 8 15.67 -39.14 77.78
CA ASP A 8 16.95 -38.92 77.11
C ASP A 8 16.74 -38.11 75.82
N GLN A 9 17.33 -36.92 75.85
CA GLN A 9 17.67 -36.10 74.70
C GLN A 9 18.87 -36.73 73.99
N SER A 10 18.78 -36.90 72.68
CA SER A 10 19.93 -36.83 71.79
C SER A 10 19.48 -36.63 70.34
N SER A 11 19.36 -35.36 69.93
CA SER A 11 19.68 -34.97 68.56
C SER A 11 21.20 -34.78 68.50
N PRO A 12 21.85 -35.31 67.45
CA PRO A 12 22.65 -34.39 66.64
C PRO A 12 22.54 -34.68 65.14
N ASP A 13 22.40 -33.58 64.39
CA ASP A 13 23.12 -33.31 63.15
C ASP A 13 23.16 -34.43 62.10
N GLY A 14 22.01 -34.65 61.47
CA GLY A 14 21.97 -35.11 60.09
C GLY A 14 21.87 -33.91 59.16
N PHE A 15 22.98 -33.19 58.93
CA PHE A 15 23.13 -32.42 57.70
C PHE A 15 23.07 -33.42 56.55
N SER A 16 21.86 -33.70 56.09
CA SER A 16 21.63 -34.38 54.83
C SER A 16 22.02 -33.38 53.76
N GLU A 17 23.31 -33.41 53.44
CA GLU A 17 23.95 -32.77 52.30
C GLU A 17 23.09 -33.08 51.08
N ALA A 18 22.28 -32.09 50.68
CA ALA A 18 21.49 -32.18 49.47
C ALA A 18 22.46 -32.58 48.36
N PRO A 19 22.16 -33.66 47.59
CA PRO A 19 23.09 -34.12 46.58
C PRO A 19 23.41 -32.94 45.67
N ALA A 20 24.69 -32.59 45.61
CA ALA A 20 25.23 -31.64 44.66
C ALA A 20 24.63 -31.98 43.31
N ARG A 21 23.68 -31.14 42.87
CA ARG A 21 22.98 -31.33 41.60
C ARG A 21 24.07 -31.43 40.55
N ALA A 22 24.20 -32.62 39.96
CA ALA A 22 25.08 -32.84 38.83
C ALA A 22 24.59 -31.92 37.71
N ALA A 23 25.15 -30.71 37.63
CA ALA A 23 25.02 -29.84 36.49
C ALA A 23 25.45 -30.69 35.30
N SER A 24 24.52 -30.98 34.39
CA SER A 24 24.87 -31.70 33.17
C SER A 24 25.96 -30.88 32.47
N SER A 25 27.15 -31.46 32.38
CA SER A 25 28.37 -30.78 31.95
C SER A 25 28.40 -30.65 30.42
N VAL A 26 27.36 -30.07 29.84
CA VAL A 26 27.34 -29.75 28.43
C VAL A 26 28.34 -28.62 28.22
N ASP A 27 29.49 -28.90 27.61
CA ASP A 27 30.53 -27.90 27.37
C ASP A 27 30.10 -26.99 26.20
N TYR A 28 29.63 -25.79 26.54
CA TYR A 28 29.36 -24.72 25.59
C TYR A 28 30.49 -23.69 25.51
N ARG A 29 31.59 -23.91 26.25
CA ARG A 29 32.76 -23.02 26.22
C ARG A 29 33.51 -23.16 24.91
N ASN A 30 33.67 -24.37 24.39
CA ASN A 30 34.53 -24.65 23.24
C ASN A 30 33.78 -25.38 22.12
N ILE A 31 32.67 -24.81 21.67
CA ILE A 31 31.90 -25.35 20.55
C ILE A 31 32.71 -25.19 19.25
N ILE A 32 32.75 -26.24 18.43
CA ILE A 32 33.32 -26.19 17.08
C ILE A 32 32.48 -25.24 16.23
N LEU A 33 33.13 -24.23 15.65
CA LEU A 33 32.45 -23.21 14.87
C LEU A 33 32.00 -23.75 13.51
N PRO A 34 30.76 -23.47 13.06
CA PRO A 34 30.25 -23.90 11.76
C PRO A 34 31.02 -23.33 10.56
N SER A 35 31.58 -22.13 10.71
CA SER A 35 32.33 -21.42 9.68
C SER A 35 33.37 -20.48 10.30
N ASP A 36 34.30 -20.01 9.46
CA ASP A 36 35.35 -19.05 9.79
C ASP A 36 34.83 -17.64 10.12
N GLN A 37 33.55 -17.37 9.84
CA GLN A 37 32.91 -16.07 10.10
C GLN A 37 32.47 -15.88 11.55
N TRP A 38 32.44 -16.97 12.35
CA TRP A 38 32.04 -16.90 13.74
C TRP A 38 33.20 -16.45 14.63
N GLY A 39 32.92 -15.44 15.46
CA GLY A 39 33.75 -15.08 16.60
C GLY A 39 33.20 -15.67 17.88
N LYS A 40 34.09 -16.03 18.81
CA LYS A 40 33.75 -16.46 20.17
C LYS A 40 34.26 -15.42 21.17
N HIS A 41 33.42 -15.07 22.14
CA HIS A 41 33.71 -14.12 23.19
C HIS A 41 33.22 -14.67 24.54
N VAL A 42 34.09 -14.69 25.55
CA VAL A 42 33.65 -14.99 26.92
C VAL A 42 33.25 -13.67 27.58
N PHE A 43 31.97 -13.55 27.94
CA PHE A 43 31.43 -12.34 28.56
C PHE A 43 31.58 -12.35 30.08
N SER A 44 31.51 -13.54 30.68
CA SER A 44 31.64 -13.74 32.12
C SER A 44 32.17 -15.16 32.36
N GLU A 45 33.08 -15.32 33.31
CA GLU A 45 33.57 -16.63 33.74
C GLU A 45 32.68 -17.22 34.84
N GLU A 46 32.04 -16.38 35.67
CA GLU A 46 31.20 -16.80 36.80
C GLU A 46 29.94 -15.90 36.96
N PRO A 47 28.72 -16.39 36.62
CA PRO A 47 28.46 -17.63 35.90
C PRO A 47 29.03 -17.56 34.48
N LEU A 48 29.49 -18.71 33.97
CA LEU A 48 30.04 -18.79 32.62
C LEU A 48 28.99 -18.35 31.60
N CYS A 49 29.34 -17.34 30.81
CA CYS A 49 28.53 -16.79 29.73
C CYS A 49 29.41 -16.63 28.50
N VAL A 50 29.07 -17.36 27.44
CA VAL A 50 29.85 -17.38 26.20
C VAL A 50 28.96 -16.93 25.06
N ALA A 51 29.49 -16.01 24.25
CA ALA A 51 28.85 -15.53 23.05
C ALA A 51 29.55 -15.99 21.79
N TYR A 52 28.74 -16.40 20.84
CA TYR A 52 29.15 -16.68 19.48
C TYR A 52 28.48 -15.65 18.57
N SER A 53 29.24 -14.99 17.70
CA SER A 53 28.68 -13.96 16.83
C SER A 53 29.24 -13.98 15.43
N VAL A 54 28.39 -13.66 14.45
CA VAL A 54 28.78 -13.31 13.08
C VAL A 54 28.59 -11.81 12.94
N CYS A 55 29.68 -11.10 12.71
CA CYS A 55 29.69 -9.64 12.63
C CYS A 55 29.84 -9.16 11.19
N LEU A 56 29.19 -8.05 10.88
CA LEU A 56 29.35 -7.32 9.62
C LEU A 56 29.92 -5.92 9.89
N PRO A 57 30.74 -5.38 9.00
CA PRO A 57 31.15 -4.00 9.08
C PRO A 57 29.93 -3.08 8.98
N GLY A 58 29.89 -2.07 9.84
CA GLY A 58 28.94 -0.99 9.76
C GLY A 58 29.32 0.06 8.73
N PRO A 59 28.46 1.07 8.51
CA PRO A 59 28.76 2.20 7.64
C PRO A 59 29.89 3.09 8.20
N ASP A 60 30.03 3.12 9.53
CA ASP A 60 31.03 3.90 10.22
C ASP A 60 32.28 3.04 10.49
N MET A 61 33.45 3.61 10.19
CA MET A 61 34.73 2.95 10.43
C MET A 61 34.87 2.60 11.91
N GLY A 62 35.22 1.34 12.19
CA GLY A 62 35.42 0.84 13.55
C GLY A 62 34.16 0.32 14.25
N LEU A 63 32.98 0.38 13.62
CA LEU A 63 31.76 -0.25 14.15
C LEU A 63 31.51 -1.60 13.47
N LEU A 64 31.32 -2.64 14.30
CA LEU A 64 30.87 -3.96 13.89
C LEU A 64 29.45 -4.19 14.39
N HIS A 65 28.58 -4.68 13.51
CA HIS A 65 27.23 -5.07 13.87
C HIS A 65 27.10 -6.59 13.88
N ALA A 66 26.62 -7.14 14.99
CA ALA A 66 26.26 -8.56 15.05
C ALA A 66 25.08 -8.84 14.11
N GLN A 67 25.34 -9.54 13.02
CA GLN A 67 24.30 -10.07 12.13
C GLN A 67 23.59 -11.26 12.78
N LYS A 68 24.36 -12.13 13.44
CA LYS A 68 23.90 -13.24 14.26
C LYS A 68 24.65 -13.19 15.57
N LEU A 69 23.96 -13.37 16.68
CA LEU A 69 24.53 -13.44 18.01
C LEU A 69 23.81 -14.57 18.75
N MET A 70 24.58 -15.38 19.43
CA MET A 70 24.11 -16.46 20.26
C MET A 70 24.79 -16.37 21.60
N LEU A 71 24.00 -16.33 22.67
CA LEU A 71 24.49 -16.32 24.04
C LEU A 71 24.18 -17.67 24.66
N PHE A 72 25.17 -18.28 25.30
CA PHE A 72 25.00 -19.46 26.14
C PHE A 72 25.35 -19.12 27.57
N ARG A 73 24.52 -19.57 28.50
CA ARG A 73 24.70 -19.36 29.94
C ARG A 73 24.38 -20.65 30.69
N GLY A 74 25.16 -20.95 31.72
CA GLY A 74 24.82 -22.01 32.66
C GLY A 74 23.58 -21.64 33.47
N GLY A 75 22.55 -22.48 33.42
CA GLY A 75 21.32 -22.36 34.20
C GLY A 75 21.11 -23.58 35.10
N ASP A 76 20.11 -23.50 35.98
CA ASP A 76 19.85 -24.52 37.01
C ASP A 76 19.52 -25.92 36.45
N ASN A 77 19.01 -25.98 35.22
CA ASN A 77 18.57 -27.21 34.53
C ASN A 77 19.38 -27.51 33.26
N GLY A 78 20.54 -26.89 33.06
CA GLY A 78 21.40 -27.10 31.88
C GLY A 78 21.92 -25.80 31.27
N VAL A 79 22.00 -25.75 29.94
CA VAL A 79 22.51 -24.58 29.20
C VAL A 79 21.34 -23.79 28.63
N GLU A 80 21.18 -22.56 29.12
CA GLU A 80 20.26 -21.60 28.53
C GLU A 80 20.89 -20.97 27.29
N HIS A 81 20.08 -20.70 26.27
CA HIS A 81 20.54 -20.04 25.07
C HIS A 81 19.60 -18.92 24.62
N GLN A 82 20.18 -17.83 24.10
CA GLN A 82 19.45 -16.73 23.48
C GLN A 82 20.00 -16.47 22.09
N VAL A 83 19.11 -16.31 21.12
CA VAL A 83 19.50 -16.09 19.72
C VAL A 83 19.00 -14.75 19.24
N PHE A 84 19.90 -13.94 18.71
CA PHE A 84 19.59 -12.66 18.09
C PHE A 84 20.03 -12.66 16.64
N VAL A 85 19.11 -12.34 15.73
CA VAL A 85 19.42 -12.13 14.31
C VAL A 85 19.08 -10.69 13.96
N ARG A 86 20.12 -9.91 13.63
CA ARG A 86 20.03 -8.46 13.40
C ARG A 86 19.34 -7.70 14.53
N GLY A 87 19.67 -8.07 15.77
CA GLY A 87 19.12 -7.47 16.99
C GLY A 87 17.68 -7.89 17.31
N VAL A 88 17.08 -8.82 16.58
CA VAL A 88 15.77 -9.41 16.92
C VAL A 88 15.99 -10.75 17.59
N GLU A 89 15.43 -10.89 18.79
CA GLU A 89 15.45 -12.15 19.54
C GLU A 89 14.56 -13.20 18.86
N LEU A 90 15.09 -14.41 18.73
CA LEU A 90 14.42 -15.57 18.17
C LEU A 90 14.32 -16.66 19.24
N SER A 91 13.11 -17.15 19.46
CA SER A 91 12.89 -18.34 20.26
C SER A 91 13.20 -19.58 19.43
N LEU A 92 14.18 -20.36 19.87
CA LEU A 92 14.43 -21.73 19.41
C LEU A 92 14.01 -22.70 20.50
N GLU A 93 13.80 -23.96 20.14
CA GLU A 93 13.37 -24.98 21.10
C GLU A 93 14.43 -25.20 22.20
N GLU A 94 13.97 -25.25 23.45
CA GLU A 94 14.80 -25.14 24.67
C GLU A 94 15.70 -26.36 24.97
N HIS A 95 15.68 -27.41 24.14
CA HIS A 95 16.31 -28.70 24.44
C HIS A 95 17.30 -29.21 23.39
N CYS A 96 17.86 -28.32 22.59
CA CYS A 96 18.89 -28.69 21.61
C CYS A 96 20.31 -28.53 22.21
N GLU A 97 21.18 -29.48 21.90
CA GLU A 97 22.62 -29.41 22.20
C GLU A 97 23.22 -28.10 21.66
N PRO A 98 24.05 -27.36 22.42
CA PRO A 98 24.58 -26.06 22.02
C PRO A 98 25.21 -26.03 20.61
N ALA A 99 25.95 -27.07 20.24
CA ALA A 99 26.53 -27.21 18.90
C ALA A 99 25.46 -27.29 17.80
N SER A 100 24.40 -28.07 18.04
CA SER A 100 23.27 -28.20 17.12
C SER A 100 22.52 -26.88 16.95
N VAL A 101 22.34 -26.10 18.02
CA VAL A 101 21.69 -24.78 17.92
C VAL A 101 22.56 -23.81 17.12
N LEU A 102 23.88 -23.81 17.36
CA LEU A 102 24.81 -22.94 16.62
C LEU A 102 24.80 -23.25 15.11
N LEU A 103 24.80 -24.53 14.74
CA LEU A 103 24.64 -24.98 13.34
C LEU A 103 23.29 -24.55 12.75
N ALA A 104 22.20 -24.68 13.52
CA ALA A 104 20.89 -24.23 13.06
C ALA A 104 20.89 -22.72 12.78
N VAL A 105 21.46 -21.90 13.67
CA VAL A 105 21.58 -20.45 13.49
C VAL A 105 22.48 -20.09 12.31
N ASP A 106 23.58 -20.80 12.09
CA ASP A 106 24.45 -20.61 10.93
C ASP A 106 23.70 -20.83 9.61
N SER A 107 22.87 -21.88 9.53
CA SER A 107 22.06 -22.18 8.35
C SER A 107 20.94 -21.16 8.08
N MET A 108 20.56 -20.34 9.06
CA MET A 108 19.47 -19.37 8.90
C MET A 108 19.83 -18.30 7.85
N LYS A 109 18.92 -18.13 6.89
CA LYS A 109 18.98 -17.02 5.94
C LYS A 109 18.47 -15.76 6.59
N VAL A 110 19.19 -14.65 6.37
CA VAL A 110 18.85 -13.35 6.96
C VAL A 110 18.08 -12.51 5.94
N CYS A 111 16.99 -11.89 6.38
CA CYS A 111 16.10 -11.10 5.53
C CYS A 111 16.83 -9.88 4.94
N SER A 112 16.91 -9.71 3.62
CA SER A 112 17.58 -8.54 3.00
C SER A 112 16.94 -7.16 3.26
N GLY A 113 15.81 -7.10 3.97
CA GLY A 113 15.09 -5.86 4.27
C GLY A 113 14.26 -5.33 3.10
N ALA A 114 13.78 -4.10 3.22
CA ALA A 114 12.98 -3.40 2.22
C ALA A 114 13.83 -2.58 1.23
N GLY A 115 15.10 -2.31 1.55
CA GLY A 115 16.06 -1.55 0.74
C GLY A 115 16.73 -0.41 1.51
N LEU A 116 17.50 0.41 0.81
CA LEU A 116 18.26 1.51 1.41
C LEU A 116 17.40 2.79 1.57
N PRO A 117 17.63 3.61 2.61
CA PRO A 117 16.97 4.91 2.78
C PRO A 117 17.07 5.81 1.54
N ALA A 118 18.22 5.80 0.85
CA ALA A 118 18.46 6.56 -0.37
C ALA A 118 17.50 6.20 -1.52
N GLU A 119 16.99 4.96 -1.58
CA GLU A 119 15.97 4.55 -2.57
C GLU A 119 14.60 5.20 -2.30
N PHE A 120 14.36 5.63 -1.06
CA PHE A 120 13.07 6.07 -0.53
C PHE A 120 13.18 7.36 0.30
N PRO A 121 13.59 8.49 -0.30
CA PRO A 121 13.82 9.76 0.43
C PRO A 121 12.57 10.35 1.08
N LEU A 122 11.38 9.87 0.69
CA LEU A 122 10.09 10.31 1.23
C LEU A 122 9.50 9.31 2.24
N ALA A 123 10.28 8.30 2.65
CA ALA A 123 9.84 7.31 3.62
C ALA A 123 9.58 7.96 4.99
N ARG A 124 8.30 8.14 5.33
CA ARG A 124 7.84 8.61 6.65
C ARG A 124 6.85 7.63 7.26
N ASN A 125 7.21 6.34 7.27
CA ASN A 125 6.33 5.28 7.77
C ASN A 125 6.70 4.89 9.21
N ALA A 126 5.74 5.00 10.13
CA ALA A 126 5.91 4.62 11.54
C ALA A 126 6.14 3.11 11.78
N LYS A 127 6.02 2.27 10.74
CA LYS A 127 6.18 0.81 10.83
C LYS A 127 7.52 0.34 10.26
N MET A 128 8.53 1.19 10.34
CA MET A 128 9.86 0.98 9.76
C MET A 128 10.92 1.13 10.84
N THR A 129 11.90 0.24 10.83
CA THR A 129 13.12 0.35 11.62
C THR A 129 14.32 0.35 10.68
N LYS A 130 15.47 0.83 11.16
CA LYS A 130 16.73 0.86 10.42
C LYS A 130 17.75 0.00 11.14
N TRP A 131 18.43 -0.88 10.41
CA TRP A 131 19.56 -1.67 10.92
C TRP A 131 20.63 -1.74 9.84
N ASN A 132 21.87 -1.35 10.16
CA ASN A 132 23.00 -1.28 9.24
C ASN A 132 22.64 -0.66 7.87
N GLU A 133 22.16 0.59 7.87
CA GLU A 133 21.68 1.32 6.67
C GLU A 133 20.56 0.67 5.86
N ILE A 134 19.97 -0.44 6.31
CA ILE A 134 18.87 -1.10 5.62
C ILE A 134 17.57 -0.84 6.38
N LEU A 135 16.50 -0.58 5.63
CA LEU A 135 15.16 -0.40 6.17
C LEU A 135 14.46 -1.75 6.34
N TYR A 136 13.85 -1.96 7.49
CA TYR A 136 13.05 -3.15 7.80
C TYR A 136 11.65 -2.73 8.23
N HIS A 137 10.70 -3.66 8.10
CA HIS A 137 9.42 -3.52 8.77
C HIS A 137 9.60 -3.82 10.27
N THR A 138 8.88 -3.14 11.15
CA THR A 138 8.96 -3.37 12.63
C THR A 138 8.63 -4.80 13.05
N LYS A 139 7.85 -5.52 12.23
CA LYS A 139 7.52 -6.95 12.41
C LYS A 139 8.52 -7.92 11.75
N CYS A 140 9.64 -7.44 11.23
CA CYS A 140 10.66 -8.31 10.65
C CYS A 140 11.34 -9.11 11.77
N LYS A 141 11.43 -10.44 11.63
CA LYS A 141 12.11 -11.31 12.58
C LYS A 141 13.62 -11.44 12.35
N GLY A 142 14.20 -10.68 11.41
CA GLY A 142 15.62 -10.81 11.03
C GLY A 142 15.93 -12.06 10.18
N ALA A 143 15.39 -13.23 10.54
CA ALA A 143 15.58 -14.50 9.84
C ALA A 143 14.44 -14.86 8.85
N LEU A 144 14.72 -15.81 7.97
CA LEU A 144 13.82 -16.32 6.93
C LEU A 144 13.67 -17.84 7.06
N SER A 145 12.43 -18.33 6.97
CA SER A 145 12.11 -19.76 7.01
C SER A 145 12.07 -20.43 5.61
N GLY A 146 12.61 -19.78 4.56
CA GLY A 146 12.48 -20.26 3.18
C GLY A 146 13.50 -19.68 2.21
N VAL A 147 13.25 -19.86 0.90
CA VAL A 147 14.18 -19.50 -0.19
C VAL A 147 14.12 -18.01 -0.56
N GLU A 148 13.08 -17.29 -0.17
CA GLU A 148 12.92 -15.88 -0.51
C GLU A 148 14.06 -15.02 0.07
N LYS A 149 14.48 -13.97 -0.64
CA LYS A 149 15.53 -13.04 -0.18
C LYS A 149 15.06 -12.10 0.93
N CYS A 150 13.74 -11.89 1.08
CA CYS A 150 13.17 -10.92 2.02
C CYS A 150 11.89 -11.48 2.63
N CYS A 151 11.58 -11.12 3.88
CA CYS A 151 10.36 -11.58 4.53
C CYS A 151 9.13 -10.85 3.98
N ILE A 152 7.96 -11.45 4.15
CA ILE A 152 6.72 -10.93 3.59
C ILE A 152 6.42 -9.49 4.06
N SER A 153 6.71 -9.16 5.33
CA SER A 153 6.51 -7.81 5.86
C SER A 153 7.41 -6.78 5.21
N CYS A 154 8.70 -7.10 5.00
CA CYS A 154 9.64 -6.22 4.30
C CYS A 154 9.31 -6.09 2.81
N LYS A 155 8.82 -7.16 2.18
CA LYS A 155 8.31 -7.16 0.79
C LYS A 155 7.14 -6.20 0.61
N TYR A 156 6.16 -6.24 1.52
CA TYR A 156 5.04 -5.30 1.52
C TYR A 156 5.48 -3.87 1.80
N LEU A 157 6.40 -3.66 2.76
CA LEU A 157 6.96 -2.34 3.04
C LEU A 157 7.64 -1.76 1.80
N ARG A 158 8.49 -2.53 1.10
CA ARG A 158 9.15 -2.10 -0.14
C ARG A 158 8.11 -1.66 -1.19
N ARG A 159 7.06 -2.45 -1.40
CA ARG A 159 5.97 -2.09 -2.33
C ARG A 159 5.28 -0.78 -1.92
N LEU A 160 5.03 -0.59 -0.63
CA LEU A 160 4.41 0.63 -0.12
C LEU A 160 5.31 1.86 -0.33
N LEU A 161 6.62 1.74 -0.08
CA LEU A 161 7.59 2.80 -0.30
C LEU A 161 7.72 3.17 -1.79
N LEU A 162 7.77 2.16 -2.67
CA LEU A 162 7.75 2.37 -4.12
C LEU A 162 6.47 3.10 -4.56
N ASN A 163 5.31 2.72 -4.04
CA ASN A 163 4.05 3.40 -4.33
C ASN A 163 4.04 4.85 -3.85
N GLN A 164 4.58 5.14 -2.66
CA GLN A 164 4.72 6.51 -2.15
C GLN A 164 5.60 7.35 -3.09
N ARG A 165 6.76 6.82 -3.49
CA ARG A 165 7.65 7.47 -4.46
C ARG A 165 6.95 7.74 -5.80
N CYS A 166 6.21 6.76 -6.33
CA CYS A 166 5.45 6.91 -7.57
C CYS A 166 4.36 7.99 -7.45
N ARG A 167 3.62 8.01 -6.34
CA ARG A 167 2.58 9.03 -6.09
C ARG A 167 3.17 10.43 -5.96
N ALA A 168 4.32 10.58 -5.30
CA ALA A 168 4.98 11.87 -5.15
C ALA A 168 5.48 12.44 -6.49
N ARG A 169 5.87 11.58 -7.44
CA ARG A 169 6.27 11.97 -8.80
C ARG A 169 5.11 12.36 -9.71
N GLN A 170 3.86 12.01 -9.36
CA GLN A 170 2.74 12.39 -10.20
C GLN A 170 2.38 13.88 -10.00
N PRO A 171 2.13 14.63 -11.09
CA PRO A 171 1.65 16.00 -10.98
C PRO A 171 0.37 16.00 -10.15
N LYS A 172 0.29 16.94 -9.20
CA LYS A 172 -0.81 17.01 -8.23
C LYS A 172 -2.12 16.89 -9.00
N ARG A 173 -2.97 15.92 -8.63
CA ARG A 173 -4.27 15.64 -9.28
C ARG A 173 -5.11 16.92 -9.52
N LYS A 174 -4.90 17.95 -8.68
CA LYS A 174 -5.43 19.31 -8.79
C LYS A 174 -5.10 20.01 -10.12
N GLU A 175 -3.88 19.90 -10.65
CA GLU A 175 -3.49 20.50 -11.94
C GLU A 175 -4.21 19.83 -13.12
N LYS A 176 -4.30 18.49 -13.10
CA LYS A 176 -5.06 17.74 -14.12
C LYS A 176 -6.55 18.07 -14.09
N LEU A 177 -7.14 18.20 -12.89
CA LEU A 177 -8.53 18.60 -12.71
C LEU A 177 -8.77 20.04 -13.17
N ALA A 178 -7.91 20.99 -12.79
CA ALA A 178 -8.01 22.38 -13.20
C ALA A 178 -7.92 22.53 -14.73
N ARG A 179 -7.00 21.80 -15.38
CA ARG A 179 -6.89 21.77 -16.84
C ARG A 179 -8.15 21.21 -17.50
N LYS A 180 -8.70 20.09 -17.01
CA LYS A 180 -9.97 19.53 -17.50
C LYS A 180 -11.13 20.50 -17.34
N LEU A 181 -11.21 21.19 -16.19
CA LEU A 181 -12.26 22.17 -15.92
C LEU A 181 -12.17 23.35 -16.91
N ARG A 182 -10.97 23.89 -17.14
CA ARG A 182 -10.73 24.97 -18.12
C ARG A 182 -11.20 24.59 -19.52
N VAL A 183 -10.86 23.38 -19.99
CA VAL A 183 -11.29 22.88 -21.31
C VAL A 183 -12.82 22.80 -21.40
N LYS A 184 -13.49 22.25 -20.37
CA LYS A 184 -14.96 22.17 -20.33
C LYS A 184 -15.61 23.55 -20.30
N CYS A 185 -15.11 24.47 -19.49
CA CYS A 185 -15.63 25.84 -19.43
C CYS A 185 -15.49 26.55 -20.78
N GLN A 186 -14.37 26.36 -21.50
CA GLN A 186 -14.18 26.95 -22.83
C GLN A 186 -15.15 26.37 -23.86
N ALA A 187 -15.40 25.05 -23.83
CA ALA A 187 -16.39 24.41 -24.70
C ALA A 187 -17.81 24.96 -24.44
N VAL A 188 -18.21 25.11 -23.18
CA VAL A 188 -19.50 25.70 -22.81
C VAL A 188 -19.62 27.14 -23.32
N ARG A 189 -18.58 27.95 -23.20
CA ARG A 189 -18.59 29.33 -23.74
C ARG A 189 -18.80 29.35 -25.26
N ARG A 190 -18.10 28.49 -26.00
CA ARG A 190 -18.26 28.38 -27.47
C ARG A 190 -19.68 27.94 -27.85
N LEU A 191 -20.24 26.97 -27.13
CA LEU A 191 -21.61 26.51 -27.36
C LEU A 191 -22.63 27.62 -27.11
N ARG A 192 -22.49 28.36 -26.00
CA ARG A 192 -23.37 29.52 -25.71
C ARG A 192 -23.31 30.59 -26.81
N ALA A 193 -22.11 30.91 -27.30
CA ALA A 193 -21.98 31.85 -28.41
C ALA A 193 -22.66 31.35 -29.69
N LYS A 194 -22.54 30.05 -29.99
CA LYS A 194 -23.20 29.44 -31.15
C LYS A 194 -24.72 29.43 -31.02
N VAL A 195 -25.26 29.14 -29.83
CA VAL A 195 -26.70 29.21 -29.55
C VAL A 195 -27.20 30.64 -29.79
N LYS A 196 -26.53 31.65 -29.22
CA LYS A 196 -26.90 33.06 -29.42
C LYS A 196 -26.91 33.47 -30.90
N SER A 197 -25.91 33.02 -31.66
CA SER A 197 -25.86 33.29 -33.11
C SER A 197 -27.00 32.60 -33.88
N LEU A 198 -27.36 31.37 -33.50
CA LEU A 198 -28.49 30.67 -34.11
C LEU A 198 -29.83 31.32 -33.75
N GLU A 199 -29.99 31.79 -32.51
CA GLU A 199 -31.18 32.54 -32.08
C GLU A 199 -31.36 33.82 -32.90
N GLN A 200 -30.28 34.57 -33.13
CA GLN A 200 -30.29 35.76 -33.99
C GLN A 200 -30.65 35.41 -35.45
N ALA A 201 -30.04 34.37 -36.01
CA ALA A 201 -30.36 33.93 -37.38
C ALA A 201 -31.83 33.49 -37.52
N VAL A 202 -32.38 32.79 -36.52
CA VAL A 202 -33.79 32.40 -36.50
C VAL A 202 -34.70 33.62 -36.39
N ALA A 203 -34.36 34.60 -35.54
CA ALA A 203 -35.12 35.83 -35.43
C ALA A 203 -35.13 36.61 -36.76
N GLN A 204 -33.97 36.73 -37.41
CA GLN A 204 -33.84 37.38 -38.70
C GLN A 204 -34.65 36.63 -39.78
N MET A 205 -34.55 35.30 -39.86
CA MET A 205 -35.36 34.51 -40.81
C MET A 205 -36.87 34.66 -40.58
N LYS A 206 -37.30 34.82 -39.32
CA LYS A 206 -38.72 35.07 -39.02
C LYS A 206 -39.14 36.45 -39.53
N GLN A 207 -38.34 37.48 -39.26
CA GLN A 207 -38.61 38.82 -39.75
C GLN A 207 -38.63 38.88 -41.28
N GLU A 208 -37.64 38.29 -41.95
CA GLU A 208 -37.59 38.17 -43.41
C GLU A 208 -38.82 37.42 -43.96
N ASN A 209 -39.31 36.39 -43.25
CA ASN A 209 -40.53 35.69 -43.64
C ASN A 209 -41.80 36.55 -43.46
N ASP A 210 -41.87 37.36 -42.41
CA ASP A 210 -42.99 38.27 -42.15
C ASP A 210 -43.07 39.40 -43.19
N GLU A 211 -41.92 39.81 -43.76
CA GLU A 211 -41.80 40.85 -44.79
C GLU A 211 -42.08 40.34 -46.22
N ILE A 212 -42.08 39.02 -46.46
CA ILE A 212 -42.37 38.48 -47.79
C ILE A 212 -43.88 38.50 -48.05
N GLU A 213 -44.31 39.33 -49.00
CA GLU A 213 -45.67 39.31 -49.51
C GLU A 213 -46.02 37.93 -50.12
N GLU A 214 -47.24 37.48 -49.83
CA GLU A 214 -47.74 36.16 -50.24
C GLU A 214 -47.68 35.94 -51.76
N SER A 215 -47.91 37.00 -52.53
CA SER A 215 -47.85 36.97 -54.00
C SER A 215 -46.43 36.64 -54.50
N ALA A 216 -45.40 37.12 -53.81
CA ALA A 216 -43.99 36.83 -54.12
C ALA A 216 -43.59 35.42 -53.66
N LEU A 217 -44.14 34.94 -52.54
CA LEU A 217 -43.90 33.58 -52.05
C LEU A 217 -44.49 32.52 -53.01
N ARG A 218 -45.73 32.72 -53.49
CA ARG A 218 -46.39 31.85 -54.48
C ARG A 218 -45.59 31.79 -55.78
N LYS A 219 -45.18 32.94 -56.32
CA LYS A 219 -44.31 33.01 -57.52
C LYS A 219 -42.99 32.27 -57.36
N LYS A 220 -42.39 32.26 -56.17
CA LYS A 220 -41.17 31.48 -55.88
C LYS A 220 -41.44 29.99 -55.81
N ILE A 221 -42.54 29.56 -55.19
CA ILE A 221 -42.97 28.16 -55.12
C ILE A 221 -43.24 27.60 -56.52
N ASP A 222 -43.85 28.40 -57.38
CA ASP A 222 -44.21 28.00 -58.76
C ASP A 222 -42.97 27.80 -59.65
N LYS A 223 -41.87 28.50 -59.34
CA LYS A 223 -40.57 28.34 -60.02
C LYS A 223 -39.76 27.13 -59.53
N LEU A 224 -40.20 26.42 -58.48
CA LEU A 224 -39.52 25.22 -57.99
C LEU A 224 -39.80 24.02 -58.88
N ARG A 225 -38.79 23.15 -59.06
CA ARG A 225 -38.97 21.84 -59.71
C ARG A 225 -40.08 21.04 -59.01
N GLN A 226 -40.88 20.30 -59.79
CA GLN A 226 -42.10 19.61 -59.34
C GLN A 226 -41.95 18.82 -58.04
N ASN A 227 -40.87 18.03 -57.90
CA ASN A 227 -40.58 17.26 -56.67
C ASN A 227 -40.32 18.13 -55.43
N ARG A 228 -39.77 19.34 -55.59
CA ARG A 228 -39.54 20.31 -54.50
C ARG A 228 -40.81 21.08 -54.18
N ARG A 229 -41.59 21.45 -55.21
CA ARG A 229 -42.91 22.09 -55.06
C ARG A 229 -43.87 21.23 -54.25
N GLN A 230 -43.97 19.93 -54.59
CA GLN A 230 -44.80 18.97 -53.85
C GLN A 230 -44.42 18.90 -52.35
N ARG A 231 -43.12 18.88 -52.04
CA ARG A 231 -42.62 18.83 -50.66
C ARG A 231 -42.92 20.11 -49.89
N CYS A 232 -42.75 21.28 -50.50
CA CYS A 232 -43.13 22.56 -49.89
C CYS A 232 -44.64 22.61 -49.60
N CYS A 233 -45.49 22.23 -50.57
CA CYS A 233 -46.93 22.18 -50.37
C CYS A 233 -47.33 21.21 -49.25
N ASN A 234 -46.71 20.02 -49.18
CA ASN A 234 -46.97 19.05 -48.11
C ASN A 234 -46.54 19.57 -46.73
N ALA A 235 -45.41 20.28 -46.64
CA ALA A 235 -44.94 20.88 -45.39
C ALA A 235 -45.89 21.98 -44.89
N LEU A 236 -46.39 22.85 -45.78
CA LEU A 236 -47.43 23.84 -45.44
C LEU A 236 -48.73 23.17 -44.94
N LYS A 237 -49.17 22.10 -45.63
CA LYS A 237 -50.36 21.32 -45.23
C LYS A 237 -50.20 20.70 -43.84
N LEU A 238 -49.00 20.21 -43.50
CA LEU A 238 -48.73 19.64 -42.18
C LEU A 238 -48.66 20.69 -41.06
N GLN A 239 -48.07 21.86 -41.32
CA GLN A 239 -48.02 22.96 -40.33
C GLN A 239 -49.43 23.49 -40.00
N THR A 240 -50.27 23.66 -41.02
CA THR A 240 -51.67 24.08 -40.84
C THR A 240 -52.52 23.02 -40.12
N ALA A 241 -52.28 21.74 -40.39
CA ALA A 241 -52.95 20.63 -39.70
C ALA A 241 -52.51 20.48 -38.22
N SER A 242 -51.23 20.71 -37.92
CA SER A 242 -50.70 20.66 -36.55
C SER A 242 -51.22 21.83 -35.69
N HIS A 243 -51.33 23.04 -36.26
CA HIS A 243 -51.89 24.20 -35.57
C HIS A 243 -53.39 24.07 -35.26
N ARG A 244 -54.17 23.34 -36.08
CA ARG A 244 -55.60 23.06 -35.81
C ARG A 244 -55.85 22.17 -34.58
N LYS A 245 -54.86 21.38 -34.14
CA LYS A 245 -55.00 20.50 -32.97
C LYS A 245 -54.52 21.12 -31.65
N GLY A 246 -53.88 22.30 -31.68
CA GLY A 246 -53.14 22.83 -30.52
C GLY A 246 -53.59 24.17 -29.93
N CYS A 247 -54.40 25.00 -30.61
CA CYS A 247 -54.81 26.28 -30.03
C CYS A 247 -56.04 26.87 -30.74
N GLY A 248 -57.11 27.15 -29.99
CA GLY A 248 -58.34 27.81 -30.46
C GLY A 248 -58.18 29.31 -30.75
N LYS A 249 -57.13 29.69 -31.50
CA LYS A 249 -57.02 31.05 -32.05
C LYS A 249 -57.56 31.06 -33.47
N THR A 250 -58.48 31.98 -33.71
CA THR A 250 -59.09 32.28 -35.01
C THR A 250 -58.02 32.40 -36.10
N GLN A 251 -58.17 31.56 -37.13
CA GLN A 251 -57.38 31.68 -38.36
C GLN A 251 -57.69 33.02 -39.03
N SER A 252 -56.67 33.75 -39.46
CA SER A 252 -56.81 34.49 -40.71
C SER A 252 -57.02 33.42 -41.80
N GLY A 253 -58.10 33.51 -42.58
CA GLY A 253 -58.57 32.48 -43.54
C GLY A 253 -57.64 32.18 -44.71
N PHE A 254 -56.35 32.42 -44.55
CA PHE A 254 -55.35 32.61 -45.59
C PHE A 254 -54.69 31.31 -46.05
N TRP A 255 -54.32 30.44 -45.10
CA TRP A 255 -53.62 29.20 -45.43
C TRP A 255 -54.51 28.14 -46.10
N SER A 256 -55.83 28.25 -46.02
CA SER A 256 -56.76 27.33 -46.67
C SER A 256 -56.88 27.57 -48.18
N ALA A 257 -56.66 28.80 -48.66
CA ALA A 257 -56.78 29.16 -50.08
C ALA A 257 -55.56 28.77 -50.93
N LEU A 258 -54.45 28.37 -50.31
CA LEU A 258 -53.22 27.95 -50.99
C LEU A 258 -53.19 26.44 -51.30
N ILE A 259 -54.17 25.68 -50.80
CA ILE A 259 -54.17 24.20 -50.83
C ILE A 259 -55.02 23.62 -51.97
N CYS A 260 -55.88 24.42 -52.62
CA CYS A 260 -56.85 23.97 -53.63
C CYS A 260 -56.71 24.62 -55.03
N ALA A 261 -55.55 25.17 -55.37
CA ALA A 261 -55.25 25.64 -56.74
C ALA A 261 -54.04 24.89 -57.32
#